data_AF-A0A5F1Z3H0-F1
#
_entry.id   AF-A0A5F1Z3H0-F1
#
_cell.length_a   1.000
_cell.length_b   1.000
_cell.length_c   1.000
_cell.angle_alpha   90.00
_cell.angle_beta   90.00
_cell.angle_gamma   90.00
#
_symmetry.space_group_name_H-M   'P 1'
#
loop_
_entity.id
_entity.type
_entity.pdbx_description
1 polymer ?
#
loop_
_entity_poly.entity_id
_entity_poly.type
_entity_poly.pdbx_seq_one_letter_code
_entity_poly.pdbx_strand_id
1 'polypeptide(L)'
;MQSLYVWEIGRGAFRLRIHLMKFLLIFLLVLLPMGCKSQEETGSGSKACSGAWKIYQACLIINDNNSSFCRPQYDGIVVACGMM
;
A
#
# COMPACT_ATOMS: atom_id res chain seq x y z
N MET A 1 52.67 16.13 -3.00
CA MET A 1 51.56 16.28 -2.03
C MET A 1 50.23 16.53 -2.76
N GLN A 2 49.73 15.60 -3.57
CA GLN A 2 48.39 15.68 -4.19
C GLN A 2 47.62 14.35 -4.12
N SER A 3 48.33 13.23 -3.89
CA SER A 3 47.74 11.88 -3.84
C SER A 3 46.98 11.57 -2.53
N LEU A 4 47.36 12.19 -1.40
CA LEU A 4 46.75 11.94 -0.09
C LEU A 4 45.33 12.53 0.05
N TYR A 5 45.06 13.66 -0.61
CA TYR A 5 43.79 14.41 -0.51
C TYR A 5 42.66 13.69 -1.25
N VAL A 6 42.95 13.07 -2.40
CA VAL A 6 41.98 12.30 -3.19
C VAL A 6 41.53 11.05 -2.43
N TRP A 7 42.44 10.43 -1.67
CA TRP A 7 42.16 9.22 -0.89
C TRP A 7 41.28 9.48 0.34
N GLU A 8 41.45 10.61 1.02
CA GLU A 8 40.61 11.03 2.16
C GLU A 8 39.19 11.40 1.72
N ILE A 9 39.04 12.11 0.59
CA ILE A 9 37.72 12.49 0.04
C ILE A 9 36.94 11.25 -0.42
N GLY A 10 37.61 10.28 -1.08
CA GLY A 10 37.00 9.02 -1.48
C GLY A 10 36.51 8.17 -0.31
N ARG A 11 37.26 8.18 0.81
CA ARG A 11 36.90 7.43 2.03
C ARG A 11 35.74 8.08 2.79
N GLY A 12 35.67 9.41 2.82
CA GLY A 12 34.54 10.17 3.37
C GLY A 12 33.25 9.93 2.60
N ALA A 13 33.30 9.98 1.26
CA ALA A 13 32.15 9.71 0.40
C ALA A 13 31.63 8.27 0.54
N PHE A 14 32.53 7.29 0.71
CA PHE A 14 32.15 5.89 0.93
C PHE A 14 31.48 5.67 2.30
N ARG A 15 32.00 6.28 3.36
CA ARG A 15 31.39 6.22 4.71
C ARG A 15 30.01 6.89 4.75
N LEU A 16 29.84 8.02 4.06
CA LEU A 16 28.56 8.72 3.94
C LEU A 16 27.50 7.86 3.23
N ARG A 17 27.88 7.19 2.13
CA ARG A 17 26.99 6.27 1.41
C ARG A 17 26.53 5.10 2.28
N ILE A 18 27.43 4.53 3.08
CA ILE A 18 27.07 3.44 4.01
C ILE A 18 26.10 3.93 5.10
N HIS A 19 26.32 5.13 5.65
CA HIS A 19 25.41 5.69 6.67
C HIS A 19 24.03 6.01 6.09
N LEU A 20 23.96 6.52 4.85
CA LEU A 20 22.71 6.72 4.14
C LEU A 20 21.95 5.40 3.91
N MET A 21 22.64 4.34 3.48
CA MET A 21 22.00 3.03 3.28
C MET A 21 21.50 2.41 4.59
N LYS A 22 22.24 2.56 5.69
CA LYS A 22 21.80 2.11 7.02
C LYS A 22 20.57 2.87 7.50
N PHE A 23 20.54 4.19 7.31
CA PHE A 23 19.40 5.02 7.67
C PHE A 23 18.15 4.64 6.86
N LEU A 24 18.31 4.44 5.55
CA LEU A 24 17.23 3.99 4.67
C LEU A 24 16.67 2.63 5.11
N LEU A 25 17.55 1.68 5.46
CA LEU A 25 17.14 0.34 5.91
C LEU A 25 16.35 0.39 7.22
N ILE A 26 16.80 1.19 8.19
CA ILE A 26 16.10 1.38 9.46
C ILE A 26 14.74 2.06 9.23
N PHE A 27 14.69 3.06 8.35
CA PHE A 27 13.44 3.72 7.99
C PHE A 27 12.46 2.75 7.31
N LEU A 28 12.95 1.89 6.41
CA LEU A 28 12.13 0.84 5.78
C LEU A 28 11.59 -0.14 6.84
N LEU A 29 12.42 -0.55 7.80
CA LEU A 29 12.04 -1.44 8.90
C LEU A 29 10.95 -0.84 9.81
N VAL A 30 10.98 0.47 10.05
CA VAL A 30 9.97 1.18 10.85
C VAL A 30 8.63 1.33 10.10
N LEU A 31 8.65 1.31 8.76
CA LEU A 31 7.43 1.36 7.94
C LEU A 31 6.76 -0.02 7.77
N LEU A 32 7.47 -1.13 8.02
CA LEU A 32 6.95 -2.48 7.81
C LEU A 32 5.79 -2.92 8.74
N PRO A 33 5.61 -2.43 9.98
CA PRO A 33 4.47 -2.82 10.80
C PRO A 33 3.33 -1.79 10.68
N MET A 34 2.94 -1.39 9.46
CA MET A 34 1.55 -1.02 9.25
C MET A 34 0.74 -2.31 9.25
N GLY A 35 0.43 -2.78 10.46
CA GLY A 35 -0.30 -4.01 10.69
C GLY A 35 -1.57 -4.04 9.85
N CYS A 36 -1.68 -5.04 8.97
CA CYS A 36 -2.97 -5.43 8.43
C CYS A 36 -3.84 -5.87 9.62
N LYS A 37 -4.69 -4.96 10.11
CA LYS A 37 -5.69 -5.22 11.16
C LYS A 37 -6.81 -6.05 10.54
N SER A 38 -6.54 -7.34 10.29
CA SER A 38 -7.22 -8.09 9.22
C SER A 38 -8.17 -9.17 9.71
N GLN A 39 -9.11 -8.85 10.61
CA GLN A 39 -10.19 -9.83 10.86
C GLN A 39 -11.57 -9.26 11.25
N GLU A 40 -11.68 -8.00 11.66
CA GLU A 40 -12.99 -7.38 11.96
C GLU A 40 -13.55 -6.50 10.83
N GLU A 41 -12.80 -6.29 9.74
CA GLU A 41 -13.24 -5.38 8.66
C GLU A 41 -14.02 -6.06 7.54
N THR A 42 -14.20 -7.38 7.56
CA THR A 42 -15.00 -8.13 6.57
C THR A 42 -16.22 -8.77 7.23
N GLY A 43 -17.33 -8.82 6.49
CA GLY A 43 -18.62 -9.35 6.95
C GLY A 43 -19.79 -8.43 6.63
N SER A 44 -21.02 -8.95 6.66
CA SER A 44 -22.23 -8.22 6.24
C SER A 44 -22.47 -6.89 7.00
N GLY A 45 -21.91 -6.72 8.20
CA GLY A 45 -22.01 -5.49 8.99
C GLY A 45 -20.76 -4.61 8.96
N SER A 46 -19.74 -4.97 8.18
CA SER A 46 -18.46 -4.28 8.20
C SER A 46 -18.49 -2.96 7.42
N LYS A 47 -17.62 -2.02 7.80
CA LYS A 47 -17.45 -0.77 7.05
C LYS A 47 -16.97 -1.02 5.62
N ALA A 48 -16.13 -2.04 5.41
CA ALA A 48 -15.66 -2.40 4.08
C ALA A 48 -16.80 -2.90 3.19
N CYS A 49 -17.70 -3.74 3.73
CA CYS A 49 -18.89 -4.21 3.01
C CYS A 49 -19.80 -3.05 2.60
N SER A 50 -20.10 -2.13 3.53
CA SER A 50 -20.88 -0.92 3.23
C SER A 50 -20.20 -0.03 2.17
N GLY A 51 -18.88 0.12 2.25
CA GLY A 51 -18.09 0.86 1.25
C GLY A 51 -18.14 0.21 -0.13
N ALA A 52 -17.98 -1.11 -0.22
CA ALA A 52 -18.05 -1.86 -1.47
C ALA A 52 -19.43 -1.71 -2.14
N TRP A 53 -20.52 -1.77 -1.37
CA TRP A 53 -21.88 -1.53 -1.88
C TRP A 53 -22.07 -0.13 -2.48
N LYS A 54 -21.49 0.91 -1.87
CA LYS A 54 -21.55 2.27 -2.42
C LYS A 54 -20.80 2.39 -3.74
N ILE A 55 -19.63 1.75 -3.87
CA ILE A 55 -18.85 1.74 -5.10
C ILE A 55 -19.61 0.99 -6.21
N TYR A 56 -20.25 -0.13 -5.88
CA TYR A 56 -21.09 -0.85 -6.83
C TYR A 56 -22.30 -0.03 -7.30
N GLN A 57 -22.99 0.67 -6.38
CA GLN A 57 -24.07 1.59 -6.76
C GLN A 57 -23.57 2.73 -7.65
N ALA A 58 -22.42 3.33 -7.33
CA ALA A 58 -21.83 4.37 -8.17
C ALA A 58 -21.52 3.85 -9.58
N CYS A 59 -21.01 2.62 -9.70
CA CYS A 59 -20.78 2.00 -10.99
C CYS A 59 -22.08 1.82 -11.79
N LEU A 60 -23.16 1.36 -11.15
CA LEU A 60 -24.46 1.21 -11.82
C LEU A 60 -24.99 2.55 -12.32
N ILE A 61 -24.89 3.61 -11.52
CA ILE A 61 -25.33 4.97 -11.91
C ILE A 61 -24.56 5.47 -13.14
N ILE A 62 -23.24 5.23 -13.19
CA ILE A 62 -22.37 5.69 -14.30
C ILE A 62 -22.62 4.89 -15.58
N ASN A 63 -23.04 3.63 -15.47
CA ASN A 63 -23.19 2.72 -16.60
C ASN A 63 -24.67 2.43 -16.94
N ASP A 64 -25.59 3.37 -16.72
CA ASP A 64 -27.02 3.23 -17.04
C ASP A 64 -27.66 1.96 -16.46
N ASN A 65 -27.29 1.62 -15.22
CA ASN A 65 -27.67 0.39 -14.51
C ASN A 65 -27.24 -0.92 -15.19
N ASN A 66 -26.31 -0.87 -16.15
CA ASN A 66 -25.76 -2.06 -16.77
C ASN A 66 -24.72 -2.73 -15.85
N SER A 67 -25.15 -3.80 -15.19
CA SER A 67 -24.32 -4.56 -14.25
C SER A 67 -23.15 -5.30 -14.89
N SER A 68 -23.12 -5.46 -16.23
CA SER A 68 -22.00 -6.14 -16.91
C SER A 68 -20.67 -5.42 -16.69
N PHE A 69 -20.71 -4.08 -16.62
CA PHE A 69 -19.53 -3.24 -16.36
C PHE A 69 -19.14 -3.20 -14.88
N CYS A 70 -20.04 -3.61 -13.98
CA CYS A 70 -19.87 -3.49 -12.53
C CYS A 70 -19.51 -4.82 -11.84
N ARG A 71 -19.23 -5.87 -12.62
CA ARG A 71 -18.80 -7.19 -12.11
C ARG A 71 -17.61 -7.10 -11.15
N PRO A 72 -16.51 -6.38 -11.47
CA PRO A 72 -15.38 -6.28 -10.55
C PRO A 72 -15.75 -5.65 -9.19
N GLN A 73 -16.68 -4.70 -9.19
CA GLN A 73 -17.17 -4.06 -7.96
C GLN A 73 -18.06 -5.02 -7.15
N TYR A 74 -18.82 -5.87 -7.83
CA TYR A 74 -19.59 -6.93 -7.18
C TYR A 74 -18.67 -7.99 -6.55
N ASP A 75 -17.60 -8.40 -7.23
CA ASP A 75 -16.60 -9.30 -6.64
C ASP A 75 -15.95 -8.69 -5.39
N GLY A 76 -15.74 -7.37 -5.40
CA GLY A 76 -15.32 -6.61 -4.22
C GLY A 76 -16.32 -6.67 -3.06
N ILE A 77 -17.63 -6.65 -3.35
CA ILE A 77 -18.69 -6.88 -2.34
C ILE A 77 -18.60 -8.28 -1.77
N VAL A 78 -18.48 -9.32 -2.61
CA VAL A 78 -18.40 -10.73 -2.19
C VAL A 78 -17.29 -10.91 -1.16
N VAL A 79 -16.10 -10.38 -1.47
CA VAL A 79 -14.92 -10.43 -0.58
C VAL A 79 -15.14 -9.59 0.68
N ALA A 80 -15.58 -8.34 0.54
CA ALA A 80 -15.70 -7.41 1.67
C ALA A 80 -16.83 -7.79 2.65
N CYS A 81 -17.93 -8.34 2.13
CA CYS A 81 -19.10 -8.75 2.90
C CYS A 81 -19.03 -10.19 3.39
N GLY A 82 -18.04 -10.98 2.95
CA GLY A 82 -17.90 -12.39 3.33
C GLY A 82 -19.05 -13.25 2.81
N MET A 83 -19.61 -12.90 1.66
CA MET A 83 -20.63 -13.70 0.98
C MET A 83 -19.90 -14.83 0.24
N MET A 84 -20.04 -16.08 0.70
CA MET A 84 -19.56 -17.27 -0.01
C MET A 84 -20.70 -17.94 -0.75
#